data_AF-A0AAD3E6T4-F1
#
_entry.id   AF-A0AAD3E6T4-F1
#
_cell.length_a   1.000
_cell.length_b   1.000
_cell.length_c   1.000
_cell.angle_alpha   90.00
_cell.angle_beta   90.00
_cell.angle_gamma   90.00
#
_symmetry.space_group_name_H-M   'P 1'
#
loop_
_entity.id
_entity.type
_entity.pdbx_description
1 polymer ?
#
loop_
_entity_poly.entity_id
_entity_poly.type
_entity_poly.pdbx_seq_one_letter_code
_entity_poly.pdbx_strand_id
1 'polypeptide(L)'
;MPLVVLSGQPCSGKSGIASKLAALFEQAGLTVELIDEPSLHLDRNAAYSGTVNEKNTRAKLRSGVERVVGRKGVTLLDSINNIKGYRYELWCVARAAGTRYCMVHVDTDLATCRAWNEARPEGERYRREIFDDLAGRFERPDARNRWDAPLFTLHPAGGAGGWCVGLAGP
;
A
#
# COMPACT_ATOMS: atom_id res chain seq x y z
N MET A 1 -0.89 -10.81 -15.46
CA MET A 1 -1.71 -9.61 -15.18
C MET A 1 -1.15 -8.88 -13.95
N PRO A 2 -1.13 -7.54 -13.93
CA PRO A 2 -0.16 -6.77 -13.15
C PRO A 2 -0.33 -6.88 -11.64
N LEU A 3 0.79 -6.75 -10.91
CA LEU A 3 0.82 -6.44 -9.48
C LEU A 3 0.94 -4.91 -9.29
N VAL A 4 -0.02 -4.32 -8.59
CA VAL A 4 0.01 -2.91 -8.18
C VAL A 4 0.23 -2.86 -6.68
N VAL A 5 1.33 -2.26 -6.24
CA VAL A 5 1.65 -2.10 -4.82
C VAL A 5 1.38 -0.67 -4.40
N LEU A 6 0.50 -0.48 -3.41
CA LEU A 6 0.31 0.84 -2.80
C LEU A 6 1.33 1.07 -1.69
N SER A 7 1.80 2.30 -1.53
CA SER A 7 2.69 2.69 -0.44
C SER A 7 2.34 4.09 0.03
N GLY A 8 2.61 4.42 1.29
CA GLY A 8 2.31 5.73 1.86
C GLY A 8 2.21 5.67 3.37
N GLN A 9 2.27 6.85 4.00
CA GLN A 9 2.19 7.01 5.45
C GLN A 9 0.98 6.29 6.08
N PRO A 10 1.03 5.90 7.37
CA PRO A 10 -0.14 5.33 8.03
C PRO A 10 -1.31 6.32 7.91
N CYS A 11 -2.50 5.80 7.61
CA CYS A 11 -3.70 6.59 7.34
C CYS A 11 -3.65 7.53 6.12
N SER A 12 -2.69 7.46 5.20
CA SER A 12 -2.60 8.36 4.02
C SER A 12 -3.71 8.22 2.95
N GLY A 13 -4.75 7.41 3.17
CA GLY A 13 -5.83 7.21 2.19
C GLY A 13 -5.57 6.14 1.12
N LYS A 14 -4.53 5.31 1.28
CA LYS A 14 -4.22 4.17 0.40
C LYS A 14 -5.43 3.29 0.11
N SER A 15 -6.16 2.87 1.13
CA SER A 15 -7.36 2.03 0.95
C SER A 15 -8.43 2.69 0.10
N GLY A 16 -8.62 4.01 0.22
CA GLY A 16 -9.53 4.75 -0.66
C GLY A 16 -9.08 4.76 -2.12
N ILE A 17 -7.77 4.84 -2.37
CA ILE A 17 -7.20 4.68 -3.71
C ILE A 17 -7.34 3.24 -4.21
N ALA A 18 -7.04 2.24 -3.38
CA ALA A 18 -7.15 0.83 -3.72
C ALA A 18 -8.58 0.47 -4.14
N SER A 19 -9.59 0.91 -3.38
CA SER A 19 -11.00 0.68 -3.72
C SER A 19 -11.40 1.37 -5.03
N LYS A 20 -10.93 2.60 -5.28
CA LYS A 20 -11.18 3.30 -6.55
C LYS A 20 -10.54 2.58 -7.74
N LEU A 21 -9.28 2.13 -7.59
CA LEU A 21 -8.58 1.36 -8.63
C LEU A 21 -9.27 0.03 -8.89
N ALA A 22 -9.68 -0.69 -7.84
CA ALA A 22 -10.43 -1.93 -7.96
C ALA A 22 -11.70 -1.72 -8.78
N ALA A 23 -12.54 -0.76 -8.40
CA ALA A 23 -13.77 -0.44 -9.11
C ALA A 23 -13.54 -0.06 -10.58
N LEU A 24 -12.48 0.71 -10.88
CA LEU A 24 -12.13 1.08 -12.25
C LEU A 24 -11.72 -0.15 -13.09
N PHE A 25 -10.93 -1.06 -12.54
CA PHE A 25 -10.52 -2.28 -13.24
C PHE A 25 -11.71 -3.24 -13.44
N GLU A 26 -12.58 -3.38 -12.45
CA GLU A 26 -13.80 -4.19 -12.54
C GLU A 26 -14.76 -3.63 -13.61
N GLN A 27 -14.94 -2.31 -13.67
CA GLN A 27 -15.72 -1.65 -14.73
C GLN A 27 -15.14 -1.88 -16.12
N ALA A 28 -13.81 -2.04 -16.23
CA ALA A 28 -13.13 -2.41 -17.46
C ALA A 28 -13.20 -3.92 -17.77
N GLY A 29 -13.94 -4.71 -16.99
CA GLY A 29 -14.11 -6.15 -17.18
C GLY A 29 -12.95 -7.00 -16.69
N LEU A 30 -12.06 -6.44 -15.85
CA LEU A 30 -10.94 -7.17 -15.26
C LEU A 30 -11.31 -7.71 -13.88
N THR A 31 -10.92 -8.96 -13.58
CA THR A 31 -10.96 -9.48 -12.21
C THR A 31 -9.92 -8.77 -11.36
N VAL A 32 -10.26 -8.41 -10.12
CA VAL A 32 -9.35 -7.77 -9.16
C VAL A 32 -9.22 -8.63 -7.91
N GLU A 33 -7.98 -8.87 -7.50
CA GLU A 33 -7.65 -9.53 -6.24
C GLU A 33 -7.00 -8.49 -5.32
N LEU A 34 -7.74 -8.00 -4.32
CA LEU A 34 -7.25 -7.05 -3.33
C LEU A 34 -6.74 -7.79 -2.10
N ILE A 35 -5.46 -7.58 -1.77
CA ILE A 35 -4.80 -8.08 -0.58
C ILE A 35 -4.46 -6.90 0.34
N ASP A 36 -4.87 -6.99 1.59
CA ASP A 36 -4.67 -5.98 2.63
C ASP A 36 -4.63 -6.65 4.02
N GLU A 37 -4.43 -5.87 5.10
CA GLU A 37 -4.45 -6.44 6.45
C GLU A 37 -5.84 -7.01 6.84
N PRO A 38 -6.98 -6.32 6.60
CA PRO A 38 -8.32 -6.84 6.90
C PRO A 38 -8.68 -8.16 6.20
N SER A 39 -8.37 -8.34 4.92
CA SER A 39 -8.62 -9.56 4.15
C SER A 39 -7.86 -10.77 4.69
N LEU A 40 -6.80 -10.54 5.47
CA LEU A 40 -6.01 -11.56 6.15
C LEU A 40 -6.33 -11.66 7.65
N HIS A 41 -7.40 -11.01 8.12
CA HIS A 41 -7.83 -10.96 9.52
C HIS A 41 -6.73 -10.45 10.45
N LEU A 42 -5.94 -9.47 10.00
CA LEU A 42 -4.87 -8.87 10.78
C LEU A 42 -5.39 -7.59 11.46
N ASP A 43 -5.45 -7.61 12.79
CA ASP A 43 -5.72 -6.40 13.55
C ASP A 43 -4.58 -5.39 13.36
N ARG A 44 -4.95 -4.15 13.09
CA ARG A 44 -4.01 -3.09 12.75
C ARG A 44 -2.98 -2.81 13.85
N ASN A 45 -3.39 -2.78 15.11
CA ASN A 45 -2.48 -2.47 16.21
C ASN A 45 -1.62 -3.68 16.59
N ALA A 46 -2.17 -4.90 16.52
CA ALA A 46 -1.42 -6.12 16.78
C ALA A 46 -0.43 -6.45 15.66
N ALA A 47 -0.80 -6.20 14.39
CA ALA A 47 0.01 -6.49 13.21
C ALA A 47 1.34 -5.74 13.20
N TYR A 48 1.37 -4.55 13.80
CA TYR A 48 2.54 -3.67 13.85
C TYR A 48 3.08 -3.46 15.28
N SER A 49 2.63 -4.27 16.26
CA SER A 49 3.18 -4.21 17.61
C SER A 49 4.53 -4.96 17.66
N GLY A 50 5.61 -4.21 17.44
CA GLY A 50 6.97 -4.73 17.51
C GLY A 50 7.42 -5.54 16.29
N THR A 51 8.73 -5.80 16.23
CA THR A 51 9.41 -6.31 15.03
C THR A 51 8.95 -7.70 14.60
N VAL A 52 8.63 -8.59 15.54
CA VAL A 52 8.22 -9.97 15.25
C VAL A 52 6.84 -9.98 14.56
N ASN A 53 5.88 -9.24 15.11
CA ASN A 53 4.54 -9.18 14.54
C ASN A 53 4.57 -8.53 13.17
N GLU A 54 5.32 -7.45 13.00
CA GLU A 54 5.44 -6.80 11.71
C GLU A 54 6.10 -7.71 10.66
N LYS A 55 7.15 -8.45 11.04
CA LYS A 55 7.76 -9.45 10.15
C LYS A 55 6.73 -10.50 9.72
N ASN A 56 5.92 -11.00 10.65
CA ASN A 56 4.88 -11.97 10.36
C ASN A 56 3.77 -11.39 9.46
N THR A 57 3.35 -10.14 9.71
CA THR A 57 2.39 -9.40 8.90
C THR A 57 2.88 -9.29 7.45
N ARG A 58 4.12 -8.83 7.25
CA ARG A 58 4.74 -8.73 5.92
C ARG A 58 4.84 -10.10 5.22
N ALA A 59 5.17 -11.16 5.95
CA ALA A 59 5.21 -12.51 5.40
C ALA A 59 3.82 -13.00 4.96
N LYS A 60 2.78 -12.73 5.75
CA LYS A 60 1.39 -13.07 5.41
C LYS A 60 0.90 -12.32 4.17
N LEU A 61 1.12 -11.01 4.12
CA LEU A 61 0.78 -10.18 2.95
C LEU A 61 1.51 -10.66 1.69
N ARG A 62 2.82 -10.93 1.79
CA ARG A 62 3.61 -11.45 0.67
C ARG A 62 3.09 -12.80 0.19
N SER A 63 2.80 -13.71 1.12
CA SER A 63 2.21 -15.01 0.79
C SER A 63 0.82 -14.89 0.17
N GLY A 64 0.01 -13.92 0.60
CA GLY A 64 -1.26 -13.58 -0.05
C GLY A 64 -1.07 -13.19 -1.52
N VAL A 65 -0.13 -12.28 -1.79
CA VAL A 65 0.23 -11.86 -3.16
C VAL A 65 0.77 -13.02 -3.98
N GLU A 66 1.73 -13.80 -3.48
CA GLU A 66 2.33 -14.94 -4.17
C GLU A 66 1.30 -15.97 -4.65
N ARG A 67 0.19 -16.16 -3.90
CA ARG A 67 -0.87 -17.10 -4.29
C ARG A 67 -1.68 -16.64 -5.50
N VAL A 68 -1.89 -15.33 -5.64
CA VAL A 68 -2.82 -14.77 -6.64
C VAL A 68 -2.11 -14.13 -7.84
N VAL A 69 -0.87 -13.67 -7.66
CA VAL A 69 -0.10 -13.01 -8.72
C VAL A 69 0.13 -13.96 -9.90
N GLY A 70 0.05 -13.42 -11.12
CA GLY A 70 0.23 -14.20 -12.35
C GLY A 70 -1.02 -14.98 -12.80
N ARG A 71 -2.08 -15.03 -12.00
CA ARG A 71 -3.41 -15.52 -12.44
C ARG A 71 -4.08 -14.52 -13.40
N LYS A 72 -5.29 -14.85 -13.86
CA LYS A 72 -6.14 -13.91 -14.62
C LYS A 72 -6.65 -12.82 -13.66
N GLY A 73 -6.38 -11.56 -13.95
CA GLY A 73 -6.83 -10.41 -13.15
C GLY A 73 -5.70 -9.56 -12.55
N VAL A 74 -6.03 -8.35 -12.09
CA VAL A 74 -5.08 -7.41 -11.46
C VAL A 74 -4.95 -7.76 -9.97
N THR A 75 -3.72 -7.83 -9.46
CA THR A 75 -3.49 -7.96 -8.01
C THR A 75 -3.19 -6.58 -7.42
N LEU A 76 -3.96 -6.17 -6.42
CA LEU A 76 -3.73 -4.95 -5.65
C LEU A 76 -3.20 -5.33 -4.26
N LEU A 77 -2.09 -4.73 -3.83
CA LEU A 77 -1.62 -4.82 -2.45
C LEU A 77 -1.79 -3.48 -1.76
N ASP A 78 -2.80 -3.38 -0.90
CA ASP A 78 -3.04 -2.23 -0.02
C ASP A 78 -2.45 -2.48 1.36
N SER A 79 -1.24 -1.98 1.58
CA SER A 79 -0.58 -1.98 2.89
C SER A 79 0.33 -0.75 2.97
N ILE A 80 0.93 -0.51 4.14
CA ILE A 80 1.83 0.63 4.32
C ILE A 80 3.07 0.56 3.41
N ASN A 81 3.61 -0.65 3.20
CA ASN A 81 4.77 -0.92 2.35
C ASN A 81 5.91 0.10 2.56
N ASN A 82 6.21 0.36 3.84
CA ASN A 82 7.04 1.48 4.32
C ASN A 82 8.54 1.22 4.27
N ILE A 83 8.98 -0.02 4.09
CA ILE A 83 10.40 -0.41 4.09
C ILE A 83 10.83 -0.79 2.67
N LYS A 84 11.91 -0.19 2.16
CA LYS A 84 12.48 -0.45 0.83
C LYS A 84 12.82 -1.92 0.61
N GLY A 85 13.39 -2.59 1.60
CA GLY A 85 13.69 -4.02 1.55
C GLY A 85 12.44 -4.88 1.27
N TYR A 86 11.29 -4.53 1.86
CA TYR A 86 10.05 -5.25 1.61
C TYR A 86 9.46 -4.97 0.23
N ARG A 87 9.55 -3.72 -0.26
CA ARG A 87 9.17 -3.40 -1.65
C ARG A 87 10.03 -4.14 -2.67
N TYR A 88 11.32 -4.32 -2.38
CA TYR A 88 12.19 -5.17 -3.18
C TYR A 88 11.73 -6.64 -3.21
N GLU A 89 11.35 -7.22 -2.06
CA GLU A 89 10.79 -8.57 -2.03
C GLU A 89 9.52 -8.70 -2.89
N LEU A 90 8.60 -7.74 -2.83
CA LEU A 90 7.38 -7.72 -3.64
C LEU A 90 7.67 -7.61 -5.14
N TRP A 91 8.67 -6.81 -5.52
CA TRP A 91 9.14 -6.73 -6.90
C TRP A 91 9.73 -8.06 -7.39
N CYS A 92 10.50 -8.75 -6.53
CA CYS A 92 11.01 -10.10 -6.83
C CYS A 92 9.88 -11.10 -7.05
N VAL A 93 8.80 -11.04 -6.25
CA VAL A 93 7.60 -11.87 -6.44
C VAL A 93 6.97 -11.63 -7.81
N ALA A 94 6.76 -10.37 -8.20
CA ALA A 94 6.24 -10.04 -9.52
C ALA A 94 7.16 -10.52 -10.66
N ARG A 95 8.47 -10.38 -10.47
CA ARG A 95 9.50 -10.81 -11.44
C ARG A 95 9.49 -12.31 -11.64
N ALA A 96 9.46 -13.08 -10.55
CA ALA A 96 9.41 -14.54 -10.57
C ALA A 96 8.12 -15.05 -11.23
N ALA A 97 6.99 -14.36 -11.00
CA ALA A 97 5.72 -14.66 -11.64
C ALA A 97 5.62 -14.19 -13.11
N GLY A 98 6.67 -13.55 -13.66
CA GLY A 98 6.68 -13.06 -15.03
C GLY A 98 5.63 -11.97 -15.32
N THR A 99 5.17 -11.25 -14.30
CA THR A 99 4.10 -10.24 -14.44
C THR A 99 4.61 -8.81 -14.44
N ARG A 100 3.77 -7.89 -14.92
CA ARG A 100 3.99 -6.44 -14.82
C ARG A 100 3.82 -5.98 -13.38
N TYR A 101 4.53 -4.93 -13.01
CA TYR A 101 4.58 -4.37 -11.67
C TYR A 101 4.50 -2.84 -11.75
N CYS A 102 3.85 -2.21 -10.78
CA CYS A 102 4.01 -0.78 -10.53
C CYS A 102 3.83 -0.43 -9.05
N MET A 103 4.37 0.73 -8.67
CA MET A 103 4.21 1.32 -7.34
C MET A 103 3.28 2.52 -7.41
N VAL A 104 2.32 2.59 -6.50
CA VAL A 104 1.44 3.74 -6.31
C VAL A 104 1.73 4.33 -4.92
N HIS A 105 2.42 5.47 -4.88
CA HIS A 105 2.70 6.18 -3.65
C HIS A 105 1.61 7.21 -3.36
N VAL A 106 0.94 7.09 -2.22
CA VAL A 106 -0.04 8.08 -1.75
C VAL A 106 0.66 9.04 -0.78
N ASP A 107 1.14 10.16 -1.34
CA ASP A 107 1.96 11.17 -0.67
C ASP A 107 1.07 12.22 0.02
N THR A 108 0.44 11.79 1.10
CA THR A 108 -0.27 12.67 2.04
C THR A 108 0.70 13.16 3.09
N ASP A 109 0.63 14.45 3.45
CA ASP A 109 1.46 15.00 4.50
C ASP A 109 1.18 14.35 5.87
N LEU A 110 2.19 14.33 6.72
CA LEU A 110 2.13 13.63 8.00
C LEU A 110 1.09 14.24 8.97
N ALA A 111 0.87 15.56 8.90
CA ALA A 111 -0.09 16.23 9.78
C ALA A 111 -1.52 15.82 9.42
N THR A 112 -1.86 15.78 8.12
CA THR A 112 -3.14 15.26 7.62
C THR A 112 -3.31 13.78 7.98
N CYS A 113 -2.28 12.96 7.80
CA CYS A 113 -2.32 11.55 8.19
C CYS A 113 -2.64 11.36 9.69
N ARG A 114 -2.03 12.19 10.54
CA ARG A 114 -2.28 12.18 11.99
C ARG A 114 -3.71 12.60 12.30
N ALA A 115 -4.19 13.70 11.72
CA ALA A 115 -5.56 14.18 11.90
C ALA A 115 -6.59 13.12 11.47
N TRP A 116 -6.36 12.47 10.33
CA TRP A 116 -7.21 11.37 9.86
C TRP A 116 -7.16 10.13 10.75
N ASN A 117 -6.03 9.85 11.40
CA ASN A 117 -5.95 8.78 12.39
C ASN A 117 -6.74 9.13 13.67
N GLU A 118 -6.63 10.37 14.15
CA GLU A 118 -7.33 10.85 15.35
C GLU A 118 -8.85 10.98 15.15
N ALA A 119 -9.31 11.17 13.92
CA ALA A 119 -10.73 11.22 13.57
C ALA A 119 -11.39 9.83 13.46
N ARG A 120 -10.64 8.73 13.37
CA ARG A 120 -11.19 7.35 13.28
C ARG A 120 -11.74 6.87 14.62
N PRO A 121 -12.74 5.97 14.66
CA PRO A 121 -13.15 5.31 15.91
C PRO A 121 -11.96 4.66 16.64
N GLU A 122 -12.02 4.55 17.97
CA GLU A 122 -10.90 4.02 18.79
C GLU A 122 -10.46 2.61 18.36
N GLY A 123 -11.41 1.72 18.07
CA GLY A 123 -11.12 0.36 17.57
C GLY A 123 -10.54 0.30 16.16
N GLU A 124 -10.62 1.40 15.40
CA GLU A 124 -10.16 1.46 14.02
C GLU A 124 -8.91 2.35 13.84
N ARG A 125 -8.49 3.13 14.84
CA ARG A 125 -7.30 3.98 14.72
C ARG A 125 -6.03 3.23 15.12
N TYR A 126 -4.88 3.65 14.57
CA TYR A 126 -3.59 3.27 15.14
C TYR A 126 -3.45 3.93 16.51
N ARG A 127 -2.95 3.19 17.50
CA ARG A 127 -2.42 3.76 18.74
C ARG A 127 -1.29 4.74 18.41
N ARG A 128 -1.17 5.80 19.21
CA ARG A 128 -0.24 6.90 18.93
C ARG A 128 1.19 6.40 18.78
N GLU A 129 1.64 5.51 19.65
CA GLU A 129 3.00 4.97 19.65
C GLU A 129 3.29 4.17 18.36
N ILE A 130 2.31 3.40 17.88
CA ILE A 130 2.43 2.62 16.65
C ILE A 130 2.41 3.53 15.42
N PHE A 131 1.52 4.54 15.41
CA PHE A 131 1.48 5.52 14.33
C PHE A 131 2.81 6.26 14.20
N ASP A 132 3.34 6.76 15.32
CA ASP A 132 4.58 7.54 15.37
C ASP A 132 5.78 6.69 14.95
N ASP A 133 5.86 5.43 15.40
CA ASP A 133 6.89 4.47 14.95
C ASP A 133 6.82 4.25 13.43
N LEU A 134 5.64 3.87 12.91
CA LEU A 134 5.45 3.59 11.48
C LEU A 134 5.78 4.80 10.61
N ALA A 135 5.35 5.99 11.04
CA ALA A 135 5.57 7.23 10.31
C ALA A 135 7.04 7.68 10.35
N GLY A 136 7.70 7.53 11.49
CA GLY A 136 9.09 7.94 11.70
C GLY A 136 10.09 7.14 10.87
N ARG A 137 9.77 5.89 10.52
CA ARG A 137 10.61 5.01 9.69
C ARG A 137 10.10 4.82 8.26
N PHE A 138 9.19 5.66 7.79
CA PHE A 138 8.66 5.55 6.44
C PHE A 138 9.71 5.93 5.39
N GLU A 139 10.14 4.96 4.60
CA GLU A 139 11.08 5.17 3.48
C GLU A 139 10.29 5.46 2.20
N ARG A 140 10.22 6.74 1.82
CA ARG A 140 9.54 7.20 0.59
C ARG A 140 9.99 6.39 -0.65
N PRO A 141 9.06 5.89 -1.49
CA PRO A 141 9.41 5.26 -2.76
C PRO A 141 10.21 6.20 -3.68
N ASP A 142 11.19 5.65 -4.39
CA ASP A 142 12.11 6.41 -5.25
C ASP A 142 12.19 5.76 -6.64
N ALA A 143 11.72 6.46 -7.67
CA ALA A 143 11.62 5.96 -9.05
C ALA A 143 12.96 5.52 -9.66
N ARG A 144 14.11 5.91 -9.10
CA ARG A 144 15.43 5.43 -9.54
C ARG A 144 15.68 3.97 -9.15
N ASN A 145 14.95 3.47 -8.15
CA ASN A 145 15.00 2.07 -7.75
C ASN A 145 14.10 1.23 -8.67
N ARG A 146 14.65 0.14 -9.22
CA ARG A 146 13.90 -0.78 -10.09
C ARG A 146 12.65 -1.39 -9.44
N TRP A 147 12.69 -1.57 -8.12
CA TRP A 147 11.56 -2.12 -7.34
C TRP A 147 10.52 -1.07 -6.93
N ASP A 148 10.80 0.22 -7.13
CA ASP A 148 9.80 1.28 -6.96
C ASP A 148 9.27 1.77 -8.32
N ALA A 149 9.90 1.38 -9.43
CA ALA A 149 9.54 1.81 -10.78
C ALA A 149 8.66 0.78 -11.53
N PRO A 150 7.72 1.25 -12.39
CA PRO A 150 7.27 2.63 -12.55
C PRO A 150 6.51 3.13 -11.30
N LEU A 151 6.80 4.39 -10.91
CA LEU A 151 6.26 5.03 -9.72
C LEU A 151 5.21 6.08 -10.09
N PHE A 152 3.99 5.92 -9.55
CA PHE A 152 2.91 6.89 -9.65
C PHE A 152 2.70 7.54 -8.28
N THR A 153 2.84 8.85 -8.17
CA THR A 153 2.64 9.56 -6.91
C THR A 153 1.30 10.27 -6.93
N LEU A 154 0.46 10.00 -5.93
CA LEU A 154 -0.85 10.60 -5.76
C LEU A 154 -0.82 11.55 -4.57
N HIS A 155 -1.32 12.77 -4.77
CA HIS A 155 -1.49 13.76 -3.72
C HIS A 155 -2.97 13.96 -3.45
N PRO A 156 -3.42 13.99 -2.18
CA PRO A 156 -4.80 14.39 -1.88
C PRO A 156 -4.97 15.84 -2.30
N ALA A 157 -6.03 16.15 -3.05
CA ALA A 157 -6.34 17.52 -3.40
C ALA A 157 -6.69 18.29 -2.13
N GLY A 158 -6.11 19.48 -1.95
CA GLY A 158 -6.40 20.40 -0.84
C GLY A 158 -7.80 21.02 -0.96
N GLY A 159 -8.85 20.18 -0.91
CA GLY A 159 -10.25 20.55 -1.06
C GLY A 159 -11.07 19.44 -1.72
N ALA A 160 -12.13 19.01 -1.03
CA ALA A 160 -13.21 18.12 -1.52
C ALA A 160 -12.78 16.95 -2.43
N GLY A 161 -12.19 15.90 -1.86
CA GLY A 161 -12.29 14.52 -2.38
C GLY A 161 -11.50 14.15 -3.66
N GLY A 162 -10.78 15.09 -4.27
CA GLY A 162 -9.94 14.86 -5.45
C GLY A 162 -8.55 14.30 -5.13
N TRP A 163 -7.89 13.68 -6.10
CA TRP A 163 -6.48 13.28 -6.03
C TRP A 163 -5.77 13.78 -7.30
N CYS A 164 -4.58 14.40 -7.15
CA CYS A 164 -3.73 14.79 -8.27
C CYS A 164 -2.65 13.73 -8.49
N VAL A 165 -2.40 13.34 -9.74
CA VAL A 165 -1.36 12.35 -10.10
C VAL A 165 -0.12 13.09 -10.58
N GLY A 166 0.99 12.95 -9.86
CA GLY A 166 2.32 13.27 -10.34
C GLY A 166 3.00 12.02 -10.92
N LEU A 167 3.40 12.09 -12.19
CA LEU A 167 4.31 11.11 -12.77
C LEU A 167 5.74 11.54 -12.46
N ALA A 168 6.49 10.73 -11.71
CA ALA A 168 7.93 10.90 -11.63
C ALA A 168 8.52 10.49 -12.99
N GLY A 169 8.96 11.46 -13.79
CA GLY A 169 9.61 11.23 -15.08
C GLY A 169 10.95 10.48 -14.94
N PRO A 170 11.48 9.92 -16.05
CA PRO A 170 12.72 9.16 -16.08
C PRO A 170 13.95 9.97 -15.65
#